data_AF-A0A2G6PJZ2-F1
#
_entry.id   AF-A0A2G6PJZ2-F1
#
_cell.length_a   1.000
_cell.length_b   1.000
_cell.length_c   1.000
_cell.angle_alpha   90.00
_cell.angle_beta   90.00
_cell.angle_gamma   90.00
#
_symmetry.space_group_name_H-M   'P 1'
#
loop_
_entity.id
_entity.type
_entity.pdbx_description
1 polymer ?
#
loop_
_entity_poly.entity_id
_entity_poly.type
_entity_poly.pdbx_seq_one_letter_code
_entity_poly.pdbx_strand_id
1 'polypeptide(L)'
;MLVNDDETLMTMGINSRKMRIIGNVISSLMTAAVISFTGVIGFVGLIAPHIARMSIGNNYKYLLPASYLIGSLLVLISDTIGRTIFSPVIIPVGIVVSFLGVPIFLRQILSEKGYGLWD
;
A
#
# COMPACT_ATOMS: atom_id res chain seq x y z
N MET A 1 7.42 10.87 14.63
CA MET A 1 7.68 10.85 16.09
C MET A 1 6.39 10.64 16.93
N LEU A 2 5.32 10.03 16.40
CA LEU A 2 4.04 9.83 17.14
C LEU A 2 3.51 8.39 17.09
N VAL A 3 4.35 7.38 16.89
CA VAL A 3 3.85 6.02 16.58
C VAL A 3 4.16 4.95 17.63
N ASN A 4 5.07 5.18 18.58
CA ASN A 4 5.51 4.10 19.48
C ASN A 4 5.35 4.30 20.99
N ASP A 5 5.02 5.49 21.49
CA ASP A 5 4.77 5.64 22.93
C ASP A 5 3.28 5.60 23.20
N ASP A 6 2.74 4.40 23.45
CA ASP A 6 1.39 4.20 23.96
C ASP A 6 1.15 5.08 25.22
N GLU A 7 2.20 5.35 26.00
CA GLU A 7 2.20 6.26 27.15
C GLU A 7 1.94 7.72 26.75
N THR A 8 2.55 8.23 25.67
CA THR A 8 2.30 9.59 25.16
C THR A 8 0.87 9.73 24.63
N LEU A 9 0.34 8.70 23.98
CA LEU A 9 -1.02 8.71 23.44
C LEU A 9 -2.07 8.62 24.55
N MET A 10 -1.81 7.83 25.61
CA MET A 10 -2.67 7.79 26.80
C MET A 10 -2.71 9.13 27.53
N THR A 11 -1.58 9.84 27.60
CA THR A 11 -1.51 11.18 28.19
C THR A 11 -2.32 12.22 27.39
N MET A 12 -2.41 12.05 26.07
CA MET A 12 -3.26 12.86 25.18
C MET A 12 -4.74 12.40 25.16
N GLY A 13 -5.12 11.40 25.97
CA GLY A 13 -6.48 10.87 26.04
C GLY A 13 -6.87 9.97 24.86
N ILE A 14 -5.92 9.60 24.00
CA ILE A 14 -6.15 8.77 22.82
C ILE A 14 -5.90 7.30 23.16
N ASN A 15 -6.95 6.49 23.09
CA ASN A 15 -6.81 5.04 23.28
C ASN A 15 -6.30 4.38 21.99
N SER A 16 -4.98 4.20 21.90
CA SER A 16 -4.29 3.59 20.74
C SER A 16 -4.81 2.18 20.41
N ARG A 17 -5.13 1.37 21.44
CA ARG A 17 -5.68 0.02 21.30
C ARG A 17 -7.03 0.04 20.58
N LYS A 18 -7.96 0.90 21.00
CA LYS A 18 -9.26 1.05 20.34
C LYS A 18 -9.11 1.50 18.89
N MET A 19 -8.25 2.50 18.64
CA MET A 19 -8.00 3.02 17.29
C MET A 19 -7.43 1.95 16.35
N ARG A 20 -6.49 1.14 16.83
CA ARG A 20 -5.91 0.01 16.06
C ARG A 20 -6.95 -1.06 15.74
N ILE A 21 -7.77 -1.46 16.71
CA ILE A 21 -8.82 -2.48 16.49
C ILE A 21 -9.84 -1.98 15.48
N ILE A 22 -10.36 -0.75 15.65
CA ILE A 22 -11.34 -0.17 14.74
C ILE A 22 -10.77 -0.04 13.33
N GLY A 23 -9.53 0.46 13.20
CA GLY A 23 -8.85 0.59 11.90
C GLY A 23 -8.66 -0.75 11.20
N ASN A 24 -8.26 -1.80 11.95
CA ASN A 24 -8.08 -3.14 11.39
C ASN A 24 -9.40 -3.77 10.94
N VAL A 25 -10.48 -3.62 11.71
CA VAL A 25 -11.80 -4.14 11.36
C VAL A 25 -12.36 -3.44 10.12
N ILE A 26 -12.26 -2.11 10.03
CA ILE A 26 -12.71 -1.36 8.86
C ILE A 26 -11.89 -1.75 7.63
N SER A 27 -10.56 -1.77 7.76
CA SER A 27 -9.65 -2.09 6.65
C SER A 27 -9.85 -3.52 6.13
N SER A 28 -9.96 -4.50 7.03
CA SER A 28 -10.15 -5.90 6.63
C SER A 28 -11.51 -6.13 5.99
N LEU A 29 -12.58 -5.49 6.51
CA LEU A 29 -13.92 -5.59 5.93
C LEU A 29 -13.98 -4.98 4.53
N MET A 30 -13.41 -3.78 4.35
CA MET A 30 -13.32 -3.14 3.03
C MET A 30 -12.52 -3.99 2.04
N THR A 31 -11.39 -4.55 2.49
CA THR A 31 -10.52 -5.39 1.66
C THR A 31 -11.21 -6.69 1.28
N ALA A 32 -11.86 -7.37 2.23
CA ALA A 32 -12.57 -8.62 2.01
C ALA A 32 -13.73 -8.44 1.01
N ALA A 33 -14.50 -7.34 1.14
CA ALA A 33 -15.59 -7.02 0.24
C ALA A 33 -15.13 -6.82 -1.20
N VAL A 34 -13.92 -6.29 -1.44
CA VAL A 34 -13.37 -6.13 -2.80
C VAL A 34 -12.80 -7.44 -3.32
N ILE A 35 -11.99 -8.14 -2.51
CA ILE A 35 -11.31 -9.38 -2.90
C ILE A 35 -12.31 -10.50 -3.24
N SER A 36 -13.49 -10.54 -2.62
CA SER A 36 -14.51 -11.53 -2.95
C SER A 36 -15.00 -11.46 -4.41
N PHE A 37 -14.88 -10.31 -5.07
CA PHE A 37 -15.24 -10.14 -6.48
C PHE A 37 -14.03 -10.19 -7.42
N THR A 38 -12.91 -9.58 -7.03
CA THR A 38 -11.75 -9.39 -7.92
C THR A 38 -10.67 -10.46 -7.76
N GLY A 39 -10.75 -11.30 -6.73
CA GLY A 39 -9.66 -12.15 -6.30
C GLY A 39 -8.53 -11.37 -5.61
N VAL A 40 -7.48 -12.09 -5.21
CA VAL A 40 -6.35 -11.54 -4.46
C VAL A 40 -5.43 -10.74 -5.37
N ILE A 41 -5.21 -9.46 -5.04
CA ILE A 41 -4.28 -8.56 -5.74
C ILE A 41 -3.14 -8.20 -4.80
N GLY A 42 -1.93 -8.67 -5.13
CA GLY A 42 -0.71 -8.40 -4.35
C GLY A 42 -0.11 -7.02 -4.63
N PHE A 43 0.78 -6.57 -3.74
CA PHE A 43 1.67 -5.40 -3.88
C PHE A 43 1.04 -4.01 -3.96
N VAL A 44 -0.22 -3.83 -4.37
CA VAL A 44 -0.86 -2.51 -4.47
C VAL A 44 -0.77 -1.74 -3.15
N GLY A 45 -1.10 -2.40 -2.04
CA GLY A 45 -1.06 -1.82 -0.69
C GLY A 45 0.34 -1.45 -0.18
N LEU A 46 1.40 -1.95 -0.83
CA LEU A 46 2.78 -1.59 -0.50
C LEU A 46 3.28 -0.44 -1.40
N ILE A 47 3.03 -0.53 -2.71
CA ILE A 47 3.53 0.42 -3.70
C ILE A 47 2.80 1.76 -3.59
N ALA A 48 1.46 1.74 -3.56
CA ALA A 48 0.65 2.94 -3.63
C ALA A 48 0.94 3.96 -2.51
N PRO A 49 0.97 3.58 -1.21
CA PRO A 49 1.31 4.53 -0.15
C PRO A 49 2.78 4.95 -0.16
N HIS A 50 3.68 4.13 -0.73
CA HIS A 50 5.07 4.51 -0.85
C HIS A 50 5.27 5.60 -1.90
N ILE A 51 4.70 5.42 -3.11
CA ILE A 51 4.73 6.46 -4.15
C ILE A 51 4.03 7.72 -3.65
N ALA A 52 2.88 7.58 -2.96
CA ALA A 52 2.18 8.72 -2.38
C ALA A 52 3.03 9.50 -1.37
N ARG A 53 3.80 8.79 -0.52
CA ARG A 53 4.74 9.40 0.44
C ARG A 53 5.85 10.18 -0.27
N MET A 54 6.40 9.63 -1.35
CA MET A 54 7.44 10.31 -2.13
C MET A 54 6.91 11.59 -2.79
N SER A 55 5.66 11.60 -3.25
CA SER A 55 5.08 12.75 -3.97
C SER A 55 4.57 13.88 -3.06
N ILE A 56 3.95 13.57 -1.92
CA ILE A 56 3.22 14.56 -1.09
C ILE A 56 3.81 14.70 0.32
N GLY A 57 4.71 13.80 0.72
CA GLY A 57 5.31 13.78 2.05
C GLY A 57 4.46 13.00 3.08
N ASN A 58 4.73 13.25 4.37
CA ASN A 58 4.31 12.36 5.45
C ASN A 58 3.01 12.78 6.18
N ASN A 59 2.23 13.71 5.62
CA ASN A 59 1.01 14.18 6.25
C ASN A 59 -0.17 13.25 5.94
N TYR A 60 -0.64 12.50 6.95
CA TYR A 60 -1.68 11.48 6.82
C TYR A 60 -2.98 11.96 6.17
N LYS A 61 -3.37 13.24 6.37
CA LYS A 61 -4.59 13.80 5.77
C LYS A 61 -4.54 13.83 4.23
N TYR A 62 -3.37 14.10 3.67
CA TYR A 62 -3.17 14.14 2.21
C TYR A 62 -2.65 12.80 1.66
N LEU A 63 -1.96 12.03 2.52
CA LEU A 63 -1.40 10.75 2.13
C LEU A 63 -2.48 9.71 1.80
N LEU A 64 -3.56 9.67 2.58
CA LEU A 64 -4.68 8.74 2.36
C LEU A 64 -5.39 8.95 1.01
N PRO A 65 -5.88 10.16 0.65
CA PRO A 65 -6.51 10.36 -0.65
C PRO A 65 -5.53 10.18 -1.81
N ALA A 66 -4.26 10.55 -1.63
CA ALA A 66 -3.26 10.36 -2.67
C ALA A 66 -2.90 8.90 -2.91
N SER A 67 -2.74 8.09 -1.86
CA SER A 67 -2.47 6.66 -2.02
C SER A 67 -3.65 5.94 -2.65
N TYR A 68 -4.89 6.37 -2.35
CA TYR A 68 -6.09 5.89 -3.03
C TYR A 68 -6.05 6.17 -4.53
N LEU A 69 -5.75 7.41 -4.93
CA LEU A 69 -5.67 7.80 -6.35
C LEU A 69 -4.53 7.09 -7.11
N ILE A 70 -3.36 7.00 -6.49
CA ILE A 70 -2.21 6.31 -7.10
C ILE A 70 -2.47 4.81 -7.22
N GLY A 71 -3.06 4.20 -6.18
CA GLY A 71 -3.43 2.80 -6.18
C GLY A 71 -4.50 2.46 -7.23
N SER A 72 -5.54 3.29 -7.35
CA SER A 72 -6.60 3.07 -8.35
C SER A 72 -6.06 3.20 -9.78
N LEU A 73 -5.21 4.20 -10.04
CA LEU A 73 -4.57 4.39 -11.34
C LEU A 73 -3.65 3.21 -11.69
N LEU A 74 -2.86 2.73 -10.72
CA LEU A 74 -1.96 1.59 -10.90
C LEU A 74 -2.72 0.31 -11.26
N VAL A 75 -3.83 0.03 -10.58
CA VAL A 75 -4.68 -1.15 -10.87
C VAL A 75 -5.35 -1.01 -12.23
N LEU A 76 -5.87 0.17 -12.58
CA LEU A 76 -6.55 0.42 -13.85
C LEU A 76 -5.61 0.24 -15.05
N ILE A 77 -4.39 0.80 -14.97
CA ILE A 77 -3.36 0.61 -16.00
C ILE A 77 -2.99 -0.87 -16.10
N SER A 78 -2.83 -1.56 -14.97
CA SER A 78 -2.46 -2.98 -14.96
C SER A 78 -3.57 -3.89 -15.53
N ASP A 79 -4.85 -3.61 -15.24
CA ASP A 79 -5.98 -4.35 -15.81
C ASP A 79 -6.08 -4.12 -17.33
N THR A 80 -5.87 -2.88 -17.78
CA THR A 80 -5.84 -2.55 -19.21
C THR A 80 -4.73 -3.31 -19.93
N ILE A 81 -3.51 -3.27 -19.40
CA ILE A 81 -2.34 -3.98 -19.96
C ILE A 81 -2.58 -5.50 -19.99
N GLY A 82 -3.11 -6.06 -18.90
CA GLY A 82 -3.39 -7.49 -18.79
C GLY A 82 -4.41 -8.00 -19.81
N ARG A 83 -5.37 -7.15 -20.20
CA ARG A 83 -6.37 -7.47 -21.23
C ARG A 83 -5.86 -7.24 -22.65
N THR A 84 -4.99 -6.25 -22.87
CA THR A 84 -4.57 -5.84 -24.22
C THR A 84 -3.40 -6.67 -24.77
N ILE A 85 -2.39 -7.01 -23.95
CA ILE A 85 -1.14 -7.61 -24.48
C ILE A 85 -1.32 -9.05 -24.98
N PHE A 86 -2.18 -9.84 -24.34
CA PHE A 86 -2.29 -11.29 -24.60
C PHE A 86 -3.68 -11.74 -25.06
N SER A 87 -4.47 -10.87 -25.70
CA SER A 87 -5.76 -11.27 -26.27
C SER A 87 -5.61 -12.50 -27.18
N PRO A 88 -6.36 -13.61 -26.97
CA PRO A 88 -7.60 -13.76 -26.18
C PRO A 88 -7.43 -14.29 -24.73
N VAL A 89 -6.20 -14.47 -24.25
CA VAL A 89 -5.92 -14.97 -22.90
C VAL A 89 -6.05 -13.83 -21.88
N ILE A 90 -6.91 -14.04 -20.88
CA ILE A 90 -7.15 -13.07 -19.81
C ILE A 90 -6.08 -13.28 -18.73
N ILE A 91 -5.13 -12.34 -18.62
CA ILE A 91 -4.15 -12.36 -17.53
C ILE A 91 -4.73 -11.67 -16.30
N PRO A 92 -4.71 -12.32 -15.11
CA PRO A 92 -5.11 -11.69 -13.87
C PRO A 92 -4.30 -10.43 -13.57
N VAL A 93 -4.97 -9.33 -13.22
CA VAL A 93 -4.33 -8.04 -12.89
C VAL A 93 -3.26 -8.17 -11.81
N GLY A 94 -3.45 -9.08 -10.85
CA GLY A 94 -2.48 -9.33 -9.78
C GLY A 94 -1.10 -9.75 -10.27
N ILE A 95 -1.02 -10.50 -11.39
CA ILE A 95 0.25 -10.92 -11.99
C ILE A 95 0.96 -9.71 -12.60
N VAL A 96 0.22 -8.88 -13.34
CA VAL A 96 0.73 -7.66 -13.98
C VAL A 96 1.26 -6.68 -12.95
N VAL A 97 0.49 -6.45 -11.87
CA VAL A 97 0.92 -5.59 -10.76
C VAL A 97 2.15 -6.15 -10.06
N SER A 98 2.22 -7.46 -9.82
CA SER A 98 3.35 -8.08 -9.13
C SER A 98 4.66 -7.92 -9.90
N PHE A 99 4.60 -7.96 -11.24
CA PHE A 99 5.78 -7.73 -12.08
C PHE A 99 6.39 -6.33 -11.90
N LEU A 100 5.54 -5.32 -11.66
CA LEU A 100 6.00 -3.97 -11.31
C LEU A 100 6.37 -3.83 -9.83
N GLY A 101 5.62 -4.50 -8.96
CA GLY A 101 5.78 -4.38 -7.51
C GLY A 101 7.06 -4.99 -6.97
N VAL A 102 7.43 -6.17 -7.46
CA VAL A 102 8.62 -6.89 -6.98
C VAL A 102 9.89 -6.08 -7.20
N PRO A 103 10.21 -5.53 -8.39
CA PRO A 103 11.40 -4.72 -8.60
C PRO A 103 11.44 -3.45 -7.75
N ILE A 104 10.29 -2.77 -7.59
CA ILE A 104 10.19 -1.55 -6.78
C ILE A 104 10.48 -1.87 -5.32
N PHE A 105 9.84 -2.92 -4.80
CA PHE A 105 10.00 -3.37 -3.42
C PHE A 105 11.43 -3.86 -3.15
N LEU A 106 12.02 -4.62 -4.08
CA LEU A 106 13.40 -5.09 -3.96
C LEU A 106 14.39 -3.93 -3.90
N ARG A 107 14.22 -2.92 -4.76
CA ARG A 107 15.04 -1.71 -4.75
C ARG A 107 14.94 -0.95 -3.43
N GLN A 108 13.76 -0.86 -2.82
CA GLN A 108 13.58 -0.22 -1.51
C GLN A 108 14.36 -0.95 -0.41
N ILE A 109 14.21 -2.28 -0.32
CA ILE A 109 14.93 -3.10 0.67
C ILE A 109 16.44 -2.99 0.48
N LEU A 110 16.91 -3.06 -0.77
CA LEU A 110 18.34 -2.96 -1.07
C LEU A 110 18.89 -1.56 -0.79
N SER A 111 18.08 -0.51 -0.97
CA SER A 111 18.46 0.87 -0.67
C SER A 111 18.60 1.15 0.83
N GLU A 112 17.88 0.44 1.72
CA GLU A 112 17.99 0.63 3.17
C GLU A 112 19.25 -0.02 3.77
N LYS A 113 19.86 -1.01 3.09
CA LYS A 113 21.09 -1.67 3.53
C LYS A 113 22.39 -0.90 3.25
N GLY A 114 22.30 0.31 2.69
CA GLY A 114 23.46 1.10 2.25
C GLY A 114 24.07 2.07 3.27
N TYR A 115 23.69 2.04 4.56
CA TYR A 115 24.12 3.02 5.57
C TYR A 115 24.63 2.36 6.86
N GLY A 116 25.49 1.35 6.76
CA GLY A 116 26.03 0.69 7.96
C GLY A 116 27.29 -0.16 7.73
N LEU A 117 28.12 0.21 6.75
CA LEU A 117 29.39 -0.50 6.49
C LEU A 117 30.63 0.39 6.40
N TRP A 118 30.55 1.65 6.83
CA TRP A 118 31.73 2.48 7.15
C TRP A 118 31.31 3.46 8.27
N ASP A 119 31.93 3.27 9.44
CA ASP A 119 31.93 4.05 10.69
C ASP A 119 30.67 4.03 11.60
#